data_AF-A0A9P6BXE2-F1
#
_entry.id   AF-A0A9P6BXE2-F1
#
_cell.length_a   1.000
_cell.length_b   1.000
_cell.length_c   1.000
_cell.angle_alpha   90.00
_cell.angle_beta   90.00
_cell.angle_gamma   90.00
#
_symmetry.space_group_name_H-M   'P 1'
#
loop_
_entity.id
_entity.type
_entity.pdbx_description
1 polymer ?
#
loop_
_entity_poly.entity_id
_entity_poly.type
_entity_poly.pdbx_seq_one_letter_code
_entity_poly.pdbx_strand_id
1 'polypeptide(L)'
;LQKGANSARNNDNARIKWEVAFWINSKFNPQDCLDLRSCANCGLQHDVCGELLCPIDIDWSDLLVCTSIHNGVLDVNINENFFLCCLYANNCGNPEDIERGFLCNQLLLLTFYVIFISPSVDEDHFNELPNHSPWRMRGVANTTKSTVATTLNMNGKVTGHAIAYTAVTLVFNLTDATGWADSYNGFSFYGLYNFLVDYFEDTPDPTSKAQAGALLAWWNRCSIISCVT
;
A
#
# COMPACT_ATOMS: atom_id res chain seq x y z
N LEU A 1 1.20 25.94 1.94
CA LEU A 1 1.31 24.60 2.57
C LEU A 1 0.76 23.50 1.65
N GLN A 2 -0.48 23.61 1.14
CA GLN A 2 -1.08 22.66 0.19
C GLN A 2 -0.20 22.31 -1.04
N LYS A 3 0.39 23.32 -1.69
CA LYS A 3 1.20 23.11 -2.90
C LYS A 3 2.45 22.26 -2.64
N GLY A 4 3.12 22.46 -1.51
CA GLY A 4 4.28 21.66 -1.11
C GLY A 4 3.90 20.22 -0.74
N ALA A 5 2.79 20.04 -0.01
CA ALA A 5 2.27 18.72 0.34
C ALA A 5 1.85 17.91 -0.91
N ASN A 6 1.19 18.55 -1.88
CA ASN A 6 0.80 17.91 -3.12
C ASN A 6 2.01 17.58 -4.00
N SER A 7 3.03 18.44 -4.05
CA SER A 7 4.28 18.13 -4.75
C SER A 7 5.03 16.95 -4.14
N ALA A 8 5.11 16.88 -2.80
CA ALA A 8 5.72 15.74 -2.11
C ALA A 8 4.95 14.43 -2.40
N ARG A 9 3.62 14.46 -2.30
CA ARG A 9 2.76 13.30 -2.59
C ARG A 9 2.88 12.83 -4.04
N ASN A 10 2.95 13.75 -5.00
CA ASN A 10 3.13 13.38 -6.40
C ASN A 10 4.49 12.72 -6.65
N ASN A 11 5.55 13.20 -5.98
CA ASN A 11 6.87 12.60 -6.05
C ASN A 11 6.90 11.19 -5.45
N ASP A 12 6.29 11.01 -4.27
CA ASP A 12 6.12 9.71 -3.64
C ASP A 12 5.34 8.76 -4.56
N ASN A 13 4.23 9.23 -5.14
CA ASN A 13 3.41 8.44 -6.05
C ASN A 13 4.17 8.01 -7.31
N ALA A 14 4.95 8.89 -7.94
CA ALA A 14 5.73 8.52 -9.13
C ALA A 14 6.72 7.38 -8.82
N ARG A 15 7.43 7.49 -7.69
CA ARG A 15 8.38 6.47 -7.23
C ARG A 15 7.69 5.16 -6.88
N ILE A 16 6.60 5.22 -6.11
CA ILE A 16 5.89 4.04 -5.61
C ILE A 16 5.18 3.32 -6.75
N LYS A 17 4.69 4.05 -7.76
CA LYS A 17 4.09 3.47 -8.96
C LYS A 17 5.03 2.49 -9.65
N TRP A 18 6.28 2.92 -9.88
CA TRP A 18 7.31 2.06 -10.46
C TRP A 18 7.59 0.84 -9.58
N GLU A 19 7.79 1.06 -8.28
CA GLU A 19 8.13 -0.02 -7.33
C GLU A 19 6.99 -1.04 -7.19
N VAL A 20 5.74 -0.60 -7.08
CA VAL A 20 4.56 -1.47 -7.01
C VAL A 20 4.42 -2.31 -8.27
N ALA A 21 4.58 -1.70 -9.46
CA ALA A 21 4.55 -2.44 -10.72
C ALA A 21 5.68 -3.49 -10.78
N PHE A 22 6.88 -3.13 -10.36
CA PHE A 22 8.02 -4.03 -10.28
C PHE A 22 7.78 -5.20 -9.30
N TRP A 23 7.25 -4.93 -8.11
CA TRP A 23 6.94 -5.96 -7.11
C TRP A 23 5.84 -6.89 -7.60
N ILE A 24 4.80 -6.37 -8.26
CA ILE A 24 3.69 -7.19 -8.76
C ILE A 24 4.18 -8.14 -9.85
N ASN A 25 4.86 -7.60 -10.86
CA ASN A 25 5.42 -8.39 -11.96
C ASN A 25 6.36 -9.49 -11.45
N SER A 26 7.12 -9.19 -10.40
CA SER A 26 8.09 -10.13 -9.85
C SER A 26 7.51 -11.17 -8.89
N LYS A 27 6.46 -10.85 -8.10
CA LYS A 27 5.86 -11.82 -7.16
C LYS A 27 4.89 -12.75 -7.85
N PHE A 28 3.95 -12.13 -8.55
CA PHE A 28 2.72 -12.79 -8.97
C PHE A 28 2.88 -13.35 -10.37
N ASN A 29 3.88 -12.87 -11.11
CA ASN A 29 4.15 -13.26 -12.49
C ASN A 29 2.84 -13.28 -13.30
N PRO A 30 2.12 -12.14 -13.34
CA PRO A 30 0.82 -12.05 -13.99
C PRO A 30 0.93 -12.41 -15.46
N GLN A 31 -0.18 -12.86 -16.06
CA GLN A 31 -0.24 -13.13 -17.49
C GLN A 31 0.06 -11.87 -18.30
N ASP A 32 -0.52 -10.73 -17.89
CA ASP A 32 -0.25 -9.42 -18.46
C ASP A 32 0.56 -8.59 -17.47
N CYS A 33 1.83 -8.34 -17.76
CA CYS A 33 2.69 -7.54 -16.88
C CYS A 33 2.22 -6.07 -16.79
N LEU A 34 2.38 -5.48 -15.61
CA LEU A 34 2.23 -4.05 -15.40
C LEU A 34 3.35 -3.27 -16.10
N ASP A 35 3.01 -2.12 -16.68
CA ASP A 35 4.00 -1.17 -17.18
C ASP A 35 4.64 -0.45 -15.99
N LEU A 36 5.97 -0.49 -15.90
CA LEU A 36 6.72 0.16 -14.81
C LEU A 36 6.61 1.69 -14.83
N ARG A 37 6.20 2.28 -15.96
CA ARG A 37 6.11 3.74 -16.17
C ARG A 37 4.68 4.24 -16.35
N SER A 38 3.69 3.35 -16.35
CA SER A 38 2.28 3.70 -16.61
C SER A 38 1.32 2.89 -15.76
N CYS A 39 0.14 3.44 -15.48
CA CYS A 39 -0.96 2.72 -14.82
C CYS A 39 -1.94 2.10 -15.83
N ALA A 40 -1.66 2.16 -17.13
CA ALA A 40 -2.61 1.78 -18.18
C ALA A 40 -3.05 0.30 -18.13
N ASN A 41 -2.28 -0.56 -17.46
CA ASN A 41 -2.59 -1.98 -17.27
C ASN A 41 -2.81 -2.34 -15.79
N CYS A 42 -3.12 -1.35 -14.93
CA CYS A 42 -3.40 -1.56 -13.50
C CYS A 42 -4.91 -1.54 -13.21
N GLY A 43 -5.29 -1.49 -11.93
CA GLY A 43 -6.67 -1.32 -11.50
C GLY A 43 -7.50 -2.61 -11.57
N LEU A 44 -8.82 -2.43 -11.47
CA LEU A 44 -9.79 -3.53 -11.36
C LEU A 44 -9.88 -4.42 -12.61
N GLN A 45 -9.36 -3.95 -13.75
CA GLN A 45 -9.36 -4.69 -15.01
C GLN A 45 -8.14 -5.62 -15.15
N HIS A 46 -7.16 -5.50 -14.26
CA HIS A 46 -5.97 -6.34 -14.27
C HIS A 46 -6.08 -7.38 -13.15
N ASP A 47 -6.02 -8.67 -13.48
CA ASP A 47 -6.33 -9.78 -12.57
C ASP A 47 -5.71 -9.63 -11.16
N VAL A 48 -4.40 -9.40 -11.07
CA VAL A 48 -3.72 -9.30 -9.77
C VAL A 48 -4.06 -8.00 -9.04
N CYS A 49 -4.22 -6.89 -9.78
CA CYS A 49 -4.53 -5.60 -9.14
C CYS A 49 -5.98 -5.58 -8.66
N GLY A 50 -6.88 -6.15 -9.46
CA GLY A 50 -8.27 -6.36 -9.11
C GLY A 50 -8.43 -7.24 -7.87
N GLU A 51 -7.76 -8.39 -7.81
CA GLU A 51 -7.76 -9.26 -6.63
C GLU A 51 -7.25 -8.50 -5.38
N LEU A 52 -6.15 -7.75 -5.51
CA LEU A 52 -5.58 -6.96 -4.43
C LEU A 52 -6.50 -5.82 -3.95
N LEU A 53 -7.23 -5.18 -4.87
CA LEU A 53 -8.19 -4.12 -4.59
C LEU A 53 -9.56 -4.64 -4.17
N CYS A 54 -9.79 -5.95 -4.21
CA CYS A 54 -11.06 -6.55 -3.87
C CYS A 54 -11.23 -6.58 -2.33
N PRO A 55 -12.43 -6.25 -1.82
CA PRO A 55 -12.81 -6.50 -0.44
C PRO A 55 -12.70 -7.98 -0.06
N ILE A 56 -12.34 -8.26 1.19
CA ILE A 56 -12.11 -9.64 1.68
C ILE A 56 -13.36 -10.52 1.66
N ASP A 57 -14.55 -9.94 1.62
CA ASP A 57 -15.85 -10.62 1.55
C ASP A 57 -16.26 -11.00 0.13
N ILE A 58 -15.39 -10.73 -0.84
CA ILE A 58 -15.65 -10.96 -2.27
C ILE A 58 -14.63 -11.94 -2.82
N ASP A 59 -15.12 -13.10 -3.26
CA ASP A 59 -14.29 -14.15 -3.82
C ASP A 59 -13.92 -13.85 -5.28
N TRP A 60 -12.71 -13.31 -5.47
CA TRP A 60 -12.16 -13.04 -6.81
C TRP A 60 -11.98 -14.31 -7.65
N SER A 61 -11.88 -15.49 -7.02
CA SER A 61 -11.74 -16.76 -7.74
C SER A 61 -13.05 -17.24 -8.37
N ASP A 62 -14.20 -16.67 -7.95
CA ASP A 62 -15.47 -16.89 -8.63
C ASP A 62 -15.46 -16.14 -9.97
N LEU A 63 -15.46 -16.91 -11.06
CA LEU A 63 -15.45 -16.39 -12.41
C LEU A 63 -16.64 -15.47 -12.70
N LEU A 64 -17.80 -15.70 -12.10
CA LEU A 64 -18.96 -14.83 -12.28
C LEU A 64 -18.76 -13.48 -11.61
N VAL A 65 -18.15 -13.47 -10.42
CA VAL A 65 -17.77 -12.25 -9.71
C VAL A 65 -16.73 -11.51 -10.53
N CYS A 66 -15.58 -12.12 -10.82
CA CYS A 66 -14.50 -11.53 -11.60
C CYS A 66 -14.98 -10.96 -12.96
N THR A 67 -15.77 -11.74 -13.71
CA THR A 67 -16.35 -11.27 -14.99
C THR A 67 -17.30 -10.09 -14.81
N SER A 68 -18.07 -10.05 -13.74
CA SER A 68 -18.99 -8.95 -13.47
C SER A 68 -18.24 -7.67 -13.07
N ILE A 69 -17.11 -7.79 -12.37
CA ILE A 69 -16.19 -6.69 -12.05
C ILE A 69 -15.55 -6.15 -13.33
N HIS A 70 -14.99 -7.03 -14.17
CA HIS A 70 -14.38 -6.64 -15.44
C HIS A 70 -15.38 -5.93 -16.36
N ASN A 71 -16.62 -6.41 -16.43
CA ASN A 71 -17.65 -5.77 -17.24
C ASN A 71 -18.24 -4.49 -16.62
N GLY A 72 -17.83 -4.11 -15.40
CA GLY A 72 -18.41 -2.98 -14.67
C GLY A 72 -19.89 -3.15 -14.34
N VAL A 73 -20.37 -4.40 -14.29
CA VAL A 73 -21.78 -4.77 -14.04
C VAL A 73 -22.03 -4.94 -12.55
N LEU A 74 -21.07 -5.53 -11.85
CA LEU A 74 -21.06 -5.50 -10.39
C LEU A 74 -20.45 -4.16 -10.01
N ASP A 75 -21.30 -3.21 -9.59
CA ASP A 75 -20.85 -2.11 -8.75
C ASP A 75 -20.51 -2.74 -7.41
N VAL A 76 -19.33 -3.36 -7.39
CA VAL A 76 -18.79 -3.94 -6.19
C VAL A 76 -18.78 -2.80 -5.20
N ASN A 77 -19.40 -2.98 -4.04
CA ASN A 77 -19.38 -1.95 -3.01
C ASN A 77 -17.98 -1.82 -2.38
N ILE A 78 -16.90 -2.02 -3.17
CA ILE A 78 -15.51 -1.59 -2.94
C ILE A 78 -15.51 -0.17 -2.39
N ASN A 79 -16.45 0.66 -2.84
CA ASN A 79 -16.56 2.07 -2.49
C ASN A 79 -16.83 2.33 -1.00
N GLU A 80 -17.39 1.35 -0.26
CA GLU A 80 -17.74 1.48 1.16
C GLU A 80 -17.03 0.46 2.07
N ASN A 81 -16.33 -0.54 1.51
CA ASN A 81 -15.58 -1.52 2.28
C ASN A 81 -14.06 -1.27 2.19
N PHE A 82 -13.46 -0.82 3.28
CA PHE A 82 -12.01 -0.55 3.37
C PHE A 82 -11.16 -1.77 3.71
N PHE A 83 -11.75 -2.93 3.94
CA PHE A 83 -11.04 -4.19 4.19
C PHE A 83 -10.61 -4.84 2.87
N LEU A 84 -9.63 -4.22 2.20
CA LEU A 84 -9.11 -4.67 0.90
C LEU A 84 -8.04 -5.75 1.07
N CYS A 85 -8.01 -6.74 0.17
CA CYS A 85 -7.03 -7.84 0.19
C CYS A 85 -5.57 -7.36 0.31
N CYS A 86 -5.17 -6.29 -0.38
CA CYS A 86 -3.81 -5.74 -0.31
C CYS A 86 -3.40 -5.22 1.07
N LEU A 87 -4.35 -5.05 2.01
CA LEU A 87 -4.07 -4.66 3.39
C LEU A 87 -3.87 -5.88 4.29
N TYR A 88 -4.21 -7.09 3.86
CA TYR A 88 -4.11 -8.30 4.68
C TYR A 88 -2.82 -9.08 4.45
N ALA A 89 -2.35 -9.77 5.49
CA ALA A 89 -1.24 -10.71 5.37
C ALA A 89 -1.51 -11.72 4.25
N ASN A 90 -0.51 -11.96 3.39
CA ASN A 90 -0.60 -12.84 2.21
C ASN A 90 -1.74 -12.52 1.23
N ASN A 91 -2.25 -11.28 1.25
CA ASN A 91 -3.40 -10.84 0.46
C ASN A 91 -4.71 -11.60 0.79
N CYS A 92 -4.83 -12.18 1.98
CA CYS A 92 -5.95 -13.05 2.34
C CYS A 92 -6.52 -12.63 3.70
N GLY A 93 -7.71 -12.04 3.68
CA GLY A 93 -8.49 -11.75 4.88
C GLY A 93 -9.56 -12.82 5.15
N ASN A 94 -10.02 -12.87 6.39
CA ASN A 94 -11.14 -13.72 6.79
C ASN A 94 -12.35 -12.83 7.11
N PRO A 95 -13.46 -12.89 6.34
CA PRO A 95 -14.67 -12.12 6.62
C PRO A 95 -15.27 -12.40 8.01
N GLU A 96 -15.08 -13.61 8.54
CA GLU A 96 -15.53 -14.01 9.88
C GLU A 96 -14.60 -13.53 11.00
N ASP A 97 -13.40 -13.06 10.65
CA ASP A 97 -12.38 -12.56 11.57
C ASP A 97 -11.57 -11.45 10.88
N ILE A 98 -12.24 -10.31 10.66
CA ILE A 98 -11.75 -9.19 9.85
C ILE A 98 -10.44 -8.60 10.39
N GLU A 99 -10.12 -8.80 11.66
CA GLU A 99 -8.90 -8.27 12.27
C GLU A 99 -7.67 -9.13 11.95
N ARG A 100 -7.89 -10.39 11.58
CA ARG A 100 -6.82 -11.35 11.39
C ARG A 100 -5.95 -10.97 10.19
N GLY A 101 -4.73 -10.51 10.50
CA GLY A 101 -3.74 -10.16 9.50
C GLY A 101 -4.00 -8.81 8.82
N PHE A 102 -4.97 -8.04 9.30
CA PHE A 102 -5.22 -6.69 8.80
C PHE A 102 -4.00 -5.79 9.01
N LEU A 103 -3.69 -4.97 8.01
CA LEU A 103 -2.51 -4.10 7.91
C LEU A 103 -1.16 -4.81 8.10
N CYS A 104 -1.10 -6.11 7.84
CA CYS A 104 0.11 -6.94 7.95
C CYS A 104 0.62 -7.45 6.59
N ASN A 105 0.30 -6.75 5.50
CA ASN A 105 0.73 -7.11 4.15
C ASN A 105 2.21 -6.75 3.87
N GLN A 106 2.90 -7.59 3.09
CA GLN A 106 4.30 -7.36 2.71
C GLN A 106 4.47 -6.18 1.73
N LEU A 107 3.57 -6.00 0.77
CA LEU A 107 3.55 -4.82 -0.12
C LEU A 107 3.42 -3.55 0.72
N LEU A 108 2.59 -3.57 1.76
CA LEU A 108 2.40 -2.43 2.67
C LEU A 108 3.71 -2.09 3.42
N LEU A 109 4.45 -3.09 3.90
CA LEU A 109 5.78 -2.90 4.51
C LEU A 109 6.79 -2.31 3.50
N LEU A 110 6.79 -2.79 2.25
CA LEU A 110 7.68 -2.30 1.20
C LEU A 110 7.34 -0.85 0.82
N THR A 111 6.05 -0.52 0.69
CA THR A 111 5.59 0.86 0.47
C THR A 111 6.02 1.78 1.62
N PHE A 112 5.87 1.34 2.87
CA PHE A 112 6.33 2.10 4.04
C PHE A 112 7.82 2.39 3.97
N TYR A 113 8.61 1.36 3.63
CA TYR A 113 10.05 1.49 3.49
C TYR A 113 10.41 2.50 2.39
N VAL A 114 9.77 2.46 1.23
CA VAL A 114 10.02 3.40 0.13
C VAL A 114 9.71 4.85 0.53
N ILE A 115 8.61 5.08 1.26
CA ILE A 115 8.19 6.42 1.70
C ILE A 115 9.10 6.94 2.82
N PHE A 116 9.28 6.16 3.89
CA PHE A 116 9.78 6.68 5.16
C PHE A 116 11.27 6.41 5.40
N ILE A 117 11.80 5.32 4.85
CA ILE A 117 13.13 4.80 5.20
C ILE A 117 14.11 4.96 4.03
N SER A 118 13.66 4.71 2.80
CA SER A 118 14.54 4.70 1.64
C SER A 118 14.91 6.13 1.21
N PRO A 119 16.20 6.49 1.17
CA PRO A 119 16.62 7.80 0.70
C PRO A 119 16.11 8.05 -0.73
N SER A 120 15.75 9.30 -1.02
CA SER A 120 15.32 9.71 -2.37
C SER A 120 16.50 9.53 -3.35
N VAL A 121 16.38 8.57 -4.26
CA VAL A 121 17.28 8.38 -5.40
C VAL A 121 16.76 9.17 -6.59
N ASP A 122 17.66 9.72 -7.40
CA ASP A 122 17.32 10.44 -8.63
C ASP A 122 16.78 9.44 -9.68
N GLU A 123 15.85 9.88 -10.53
CA GLU A 123 15.09 8.99 -11.44
C GLU A 123 15.97 8.19 -12.43
N ASP A 124 17.18 8.66 -12.74
CA ASP A 124 18.10 7.98 -13.65
C ASP A 124 18.58 6.61 -13.11
N HIS A 125 18.54 6.40 -11.79
CA HIS A 125 18.97 5.15 -11.15
C HIS A 125 18.02 3.96 -11.37
N PHE A 126 16.75 4.21 -11.75
CA PHE A 126 15.79 3.12 -12.00
C PHE A 126 16.09 2.32 -13.28
N ASN A 127 16.93 2.85 -14.18
CA ASN A 127 17.32 2.17 -15.42
C ASN A 127 18.49 1.17 -15.24
N GLU A 128 19.21 1.19 -14.11
CA GLU A 128 20.45 0.40 -13.91
C GLU A 128 20.29 -0.86 -13.05
N LEU A 129 19.08 -1.20 -12.60
CA LEU A 129 18.88 -2.20 -11.54
C LEU A 129 18.09 -3.46 -11.97
N PRO A 130 18.60 -4.33 -12.86
CA PRO A 130 17.95 -5.61 -13.18
C PRO A 130 18.20 -6.73 -12.17
N ASN A 131 19.09 -6.55 -11.18
CA ASN A 131 19.70 -7.66 -10.44
C ASN A 131 19.37 -7.72 -8.94
N HIS A 132 18.31 -7.05 -8.48
CA HIS A 132 17.91 -7.03 -7.07
C HIS A 132 16.65 -7.87 -6.81
N SER A 133 16.64 -8.57 -5.68
CA SER A 133 15.43 -9.25 -5.21
C SER A 133 14.35 -8.22 -4.87
N PRO A 134 13.13 -8.31 -5.43
CA PRO A 134 12.06 -7.33 -5.24
C PRO A 134 11.57 -7.25 -3.80
N TRP A 135 11.81 -8.30 -3.01
CA TRP A 135 11.33 -8.46 -1.64
C TRP A 135 12.36 -8.08 -0.60
N ARG A 136 13.58 -7.75 -1.04
CA ARG A 136 14.64 -7.32 -0.15
C ARG A 136 14.67 -5.79 -0.15
N MET A 137 14.34 -5.22 1.00
CA MET A 137 14.57 -3.80 1.23
C MET A 137 16.06 -3.52 0.99
N ARG A 138 16.38 -2.49 0.19
CA ARG A 138 17.77 -2.11 -0.03
C ARG A 138 18.39 -1.76 1.32
N GLY A 139 19.63 -2.16 1.57
CA GLY A 139 20.38 -1.59 2.69
C GLY A 139 20.38 -0.07 2.56
N VAL A 140 20.32 0.66 3.67
CA VAL A 140 20.46 2.11 3.65
C VAL A 140 21.81 2.42 3.02
N ALA A 141 21.82 2.90 1.77
CA ALA A 141 23.05 3.35 1.14
C ALA A 141 23.64 4.47 2.00
N ASN A 142 24.97 4.59 2.06
CA ASN A 142 25.66 5.70 2.74
C ASN A 142 25.38 7.02 1.99
N THR A 143 24.15 7.52 2.09
CA THR A 143 23.71 8.79 1.54
C THR A 143 23.75 9.82 2.66
N THR A 144 24.18 11.03 2.34
CA THR A 144 24.16 12.18 3.25
C THR A 144 22.76 12.79 3.44
N LYS A 145 21.72 12.22 2.81
CA LYS A 145 20.35 12.73 2.84
C LYS A 145 19.58 12.14 4.03
N SER A 146 18.93 13.01 4.82
CA SER A 146 18.00 12.61 5.88
C SER A 146 16.80 11.88 5.28
N THR A 147 16.34 10.80 5.92
CA THR A 147 15.11 10.10 5.52
C THR A 147 13.87 10.89 5.95
N VAL A 148 12.70 10.55 5.39
CA VAL A 148 11.43 11.19 5.82
C VAL A 148 11.15 10.85 7.28
N ALA A 149 11.42 9.63 7.74
CA ALA A 149 11.26 9.26 9.14
C ALA A 149 12.11 10.10 10.10
N THR A 150 13.36 10.40 9.73
CA THR A 150 14.25 11.28 10.51
C THR A 150 13.74 12.72 10.49
N THR A 151 13.32 13.21 9.32
CA THR A 151 12.77 14.56 9.15
C THR A 151 11.50 14.77 9.97
N LEU A 152 10.65 13.75 10.06
CA LEU A 152 9.43 13.74 10.85
C LEU A 152 9.68 13.42 12.34
N ASN A 153 10.94 13.27 12.77
CA ASN A 153 11.32 12.89 14.13
C ASN A 153 10.54 11.68 14.67
N MET A 154 10.35 10.66 13.82
CA MET A 154 9.61 9.44 14.21
C MET A 154 10.33 8.67 15.33
N ASN A 155 11.60 8.98 15.63
CA ASN A 155 12.38 8.41 16.75
C ASN A 155 12.35 6.87 16.79
N GLY A 156 12.35 6.24 15.60
CA GLY A 156 12.28 4.78 15.47
C GLY A 156 10.93 4.16 15.81
N LYS A 157 9.85 4.95 15.91
CA LYS A 157 8.49 4.49 16.18
C LYS A 157 7.57 4.77 15.00
N VAL A 158 6.97 3.72 14.45
CA VAL A 158 5.90 3.79 13.47
C VAL A 158 4.63 4.31 14.15
N THR A 159 3.91 5.23 13.49
CA THR A 159 2.63 5.79 13.97
C THR A 159 1.46 5.28 13.13
N GLY A 160 0.26 5.25 13.70
CA GLY A 160 -0.97 4.88 12.97
C GLY A 160 -1.19 5.75 11.73
N HIS A 161 -0.97 7.06 11.87
CA HIS A 161 -0.99 8.03 10.76
C HIS A 161 -0.02 7.68 9.62
N ALA A 162 1.19 7.20 9.91
CA ALA A 162 2.15 6.80 8.89
C ALA A 162 1.71 5.51 8.18
N ILE A 163 1.11 4.57 8.91
CA ILE A 163 0.53 3.34 8.34
C ILE A 163 -0.66 3.70 7.44
N ALA A 164 -1.55 4.60 7.89
CA ALA A 164 -2.69 5.07 7.13
C ALA A 164 -2.27 5.74 5.81
N TYR A 165 -1.27 6.63 5.85
CA TYR A 165 -0.70 7.23 4.64
C TYR A 165 -0.13 6.16 3.70
N THR A 166 0.64 5.21 4.24
CA THR A 166 1.21 4.10 3.45
C THR A 166 0.13 3.27 2.76
N ALA A 167 -0.94 2.93 3.47
CA ALA A 167 -2.05 2.14 2.93
C ALA A 167 -2.76 2.87 1.81
N VAL A 168 -3.09 4.15 2.01
CA VAL A 168 -3.70 4.99 0.98
C VAL A 168 -2.80 5.06 -0.26
N THR A 169 -1.49 5.26 -0.07
CA THR A 169 -0.54 5.32 -1.18
C THR A 169 -0.44 3.98 -1.91
N LEU A 170 -0.40 2.84 -1.20
CA LEU A 170 -0.40 1.53 -1.84
C LEU A 170 -1.68 1.31 -2.66
N VAL A 171 -2.85 1.51 -2.05
CA VAL A 171 -4.15 1.31 -2.71
C VAL A 171 -4.27 2.21 -3.94
N PHE A 172 -3.90 3.48 -3.83
CA PHE A 172 -3.90 4.41 -4.97
C PHE A 172 -3.02 3.91 -6.13
N ASN A 173 -1.82 3.41 -5.83
CA ASN A 173 -0.89 2.93 -6.87
C ASN A 173 -1.25 1.55 -7.46
N LEU A 174 -2.23 0.84 -6.89
CA LEU A 174 -2.84 -0.34 -7.49
C LEU A 174 -3.94 0.01 -8.50
N THR A 175 -4.47 1.24 -8.46
CA THR A 175 -5.49 1.71 -9.41
C THR A 175 -4.90 2.09 -10.77
N ASP A 176 -5.78 2.28 -11.75
CA ASP A 176 -5.47 2.84 -13.07
C ASP A 176 -5.47 4.38 -13.10
N ALA A 177 -5.55 5.06 -11.95
CA ALA A 177 -5.52 6.51 -11.87
C ALA A 177 -4.19 7.11 -12.39
N THR A 178 -4.29 8.09 -13.30
CA THR A 178 -3.14 8.73 -13.94
C THR A 178 -2.48 9.82 -13.08
N GLY A 179 -3.18 10.31 -12.06
CA GLY A 179 -2.69 11.32 -11.13
C GLY A 179 -3.53 11.34 -9.85
N TRP A 180 -2.97 11.91 -8.77
CA TRP A 180 -3.62 11.94 -7.47
C TRP A 180 -5.04 12.51 -7.53
N ALA A 181 -5.97 11.80 -6.91
CA ALA A 181 -7.34 12.23 -6.68
C ALA A 181 -7.78 11.79 -5.28
N ASP A 182 -8.59 12.60 -4.60
CA ASP A 182 -9.08 12.27 -3.26
C ASP A 182 -10.12 11.12 -3.27
N SER A 183 -10.70 10.88 -4.45
CA SER A 183 -11.55 9.72 -4.75
C SER A 183 -11.35 9.30 -6.21
N TYR A 184 -11.53 8.01 -6.50
CA TYR A 184 -11.40 7.47 -7.85
C TYR A 184 -12.30 6.24 -8.02
N ASN A 185 -13.08 6.18 -9.11
CA ASN A 185 -14.05 5.11 -9.37
C ASN A 185 -14.97 4.78 -8.19
N GLY A 186 -15.39 5.80 -7.44
CA GLY A 186 -16.26 5.66 -6.26
C GLY A 186 -15.52 5.38 -4.95
N PHE A 187 -14.24 4.99 -4.99
CA PHE A 187 -13.44 4.74 -3.80
C PHE A 187 -12.91 6.04 -3.20
N SER A 188 -13.11 6.25 -1.90
CA SER A 188 -12.64 7.45 -1.18
C SER A 188 -11.31 7.18 -0.47
N PHE A 189 -10.20 7.72 -1.02
CA PHE A 189 -8.89 7.64 -0.37
C PHE A 189 -8.82 8.47 0.92
N TYR A 190 -9.56 9.58 0.95
CA TYR A 190 -9.74 10.36 2.17
C TYR A 190 -10.53 9.58 3.23
N GLY A 191 -11.56 8.85 2.82
CA GLY A 191 -12.34 7.96 3.69
C GLY A 191 -11.49 6.83 4.27
N LEU A 192 -10.71 6.15 3.41
CA LEU A 192 -9.76 5.13 3.82
C LEU A 192 -8.76 5.67 4.84
N TYR A 193 -8.19 6.86 4.60
CA TYR A 193 -7.24 7.48 5.52
C TYR A 193 -7.84 7.67 6.91
N ASN A 194 -9.01 8.31 6.98
CA ASN A 194 -9.67 8.59 8.25
C ASN A 194 -10.06 7.30 8.97
N PHE A 195 -10.63 6.33 8.25
CA PHE A 195 -10.94 5.01 8.80
C PHE A 195 -9.73 4.35 9.47
N LEU A 196 -8.57 4.39 8.80
CA LEU A 196 -7.34 3.81 9.34
C LEU A 196 -6.78 4.61 10.51
N VAL A 197 -6.91 5.94 10.51
CA VAL A 197 -6.53 6.77 11.67
C VAL A 197 -7.41 6.44 12.86
N ASP A 198 -8.74 6.40 12.67
CA ASP A 198 -9.71 6.06 13.70
C ASP A 198 -9.46 4.65 14.26
N TYR A 199 -9.11 3.68 13.41
CA TYR A 199 -8.71 2.33 13.84
C TYR A 199 -7.56 2.34 14.87
N PHE A 200 -6.62 3.29 14.76
CA PHE A 200 -5.51 3.40 15.72
C PHE A 200 -5.79 4.34 16.90
N GLU A 201 -6.67 5.34 16.75
CA GLU A 201 -6.84 6.42 17.72
C GLU A 201 -8.17 6.35 18.48
N ASP A 202 -9.26 5.99 17.83
CA ASP A 202 -10.58 5.81 18.43
C ASP A 202 -10.77 4.35 18.86
N THR A 203 -10.11 3.99 19.97
CA THR A 203 -10.17 2.64 20.56
C THR A 203 -11.05 2.66 21.82
N PRO A 204 -12.38 2.56 21.69
CA PRO A 204 -13.31 2.81 22.80
C PRO A 204 -13.27 1.71 23.87
N ASP A 205 -12.88 0.49 23.51
CA ASP A 205 -12.81 -0.66 24.41
C ASP A 205 -11.38 -1.21 24.58
N PRO A 206 -11.10 -1.95 25.68
CA PRO A 206 -9.77 -2.50 25.94
C PRO A 206 -9.25 -3.47 24.88
N THR A 207 -10.13 -4.17 24.15
CA THR A 207 -9.76 -5.14 23.11
C THR A 207 -9.22 -4.39 21.90
N SER A 208 -9.97 -3.40 21.39
CA SER A 208 -9.55 -2.55 20.27
C SER A 208 -8.22 -1.84 20.58
N LYS A 209 -8.05 -1.34 21.80
CA LYS A 209 -6.78 -0.71 22.24
C LYS A 209 -5.61 -1.71 22.24
N ALA A 210 -5.86 -2.94 22.70
CA ALA A 210 -4.84 -3.98 22.72
C ALA A 210 -4.46 -4.42 21.29
N GLN A 211 -5.43 -4.51 20.38
CA GLN A 211 -5.21 -4.85 18.97
C GLN A 211 -4.38 -3.78 18.26
N ALA A 212 -4.79 -2.51 18.33
CA ALA A 212 -4.04 -1.40 17.76
C ALA A 212 -2.61 -1.32 18.32
N GLY A 213 -2.45 -1.50 19.64
CA GLY A 213 -1.14 -1.55 20.30
C GLY A 213 -0.26 -2.72 19.85
N ALA A 214 -0.84 -3.92 19.70
CA ALA A 214 -0.13 -5.10 19.21
C ALA A 214 0.33 -4.94 17.76
N LEU A 215 -0.52 -4.35 16.91
CA LEU A 215 -0.19 -4.05 15.52
C LEU A 215 0.94 -3.02 15.42
N LEU A 216 0.88 -1.92 16.16
CA LEU A 216 1.98 -0.95 16.22
C LEU A 216 3.29 -1.59 16.70
N ALA A 217 3.22 -2.48 17.69
CA ALA A 217 4.39 -3.22 18.15
C ALA A 217 4.95 -4.16 17.07
N TRP A 218 4.08 -4.80 16.28
CA TRP A 218 4.49 -5.62 15.13
C TRP A 218 5.19 -4.79 14.06
N TRP A 219 4.61 -3.65 13.66
CA TRP A 219 5.20 -2.72 12.71
C TRP A 219 6.58 -2.24 13.14
N ASN A 220 6.73 -1.85 14.41
CA ASN A 220 8.03 -1.46 14.95
C ASN A 220 9.08 -2.58 14.84
N ARG A 221 8.71 -3.84 15.11
CA ARG A 221 9.65 -4.97 14.95
C ARG A 221 10.04 -5.17 13.49
N CYS A 222 9.08 -5.14 12.57
CA CYS A 222 9.34 -5.33 11.14
C CYS A 222 10.20 -4.20 10.56
N SER A 223 9.85 -2.94 10.82
CA SER A 223 10.59 -1.78 10.31
C SER A 223 12.01 -1.68 10.88
N ILE A 224 12.23 -2.10 12.13
CA ILE A 224 13.58 -2.10 12.73
C ILE A 224 14.46 -3.20 12.11
N ILE A 225 13.93 -4.41 11.90
CA ILE A 225 14.69 -5.50 11.27
C ILE A 225 15.17 -5.09 9.88
N SER A 226 14.31 -4.41 9.12
CA SER A 226 14.63 -3.90 7.79
C SER A 226 15.67 -2.78 7.74
N CYS A 227 15.91 -2.07 8.84
CA CYS A 227 16.98 -1.06 8.93
C CYS A 227 18.36 -1.67 9.26
N VAL A 228 18.42 -2.93 9.70
CA VAL A 228 19.64 -3.56 10.24
C VAL A 228 20.23 -4.63 9.28
N THR A 229 19.54 -4.99 8.20
CA THR A 229 19.96 -6.02 7.21
C THR A 229 20.15 -5.48 5.81
#